data_AF-A0A317V4K7-F1
#
_entry.id   AF-A0A317V4K7-F1
#
_cell.length_a   1.000
_cell.length_b   1.000
_cell.length_c   1.000
_cell.angle_alpha   90.00
_cell.angle_beta   90.00
_cell.angle_gamma   90.00
#
_symmetry.space_group_name_H-M   'P 1'
#
loop_
_entity.id
_entity.type
_entity.pdbx_description
1 polymer ?
#
loop_
_entity_poly.entity_id
_entity_poly.type
_entity_poly.pdbx_seq_one_letter_code
_entity_poly.pdbx_strand_id
1 'polypeptide(L)'
;MPGLEDTYHWAHMVGPKIEGGEKTTGVLYHAREKPKAGGAPGFEWSFENRSCSLAPTNMLLVRVMIGKVTDSSRLTEILCSTPVRGGQPGWNCISWIREALERIRADKKALGTSVTEWDTIRNAAMTYCQQKKDQHRFDGQGNFNMSKAPTYDLMQQKETIV
;
A
#
# COMPACT_ATOMS: atom_id res chain seq x y z
N MET A 1 4.03 -9.08 15.44
CA MET A 1 5.12 -8.08 15.34
C MET A 1 4.92 -7.00 16.39
N PRO A 2 5.97 -6.34 16.90
CA PRO A 2 5.81 -5.24 17.84
C PRO A 2 5.22 -4.01 17.12
N GLY A 3 3.96 -3.66 17.44
CA GLY A 3 3.29 -2.44 17.01
C GLY A 3 2.07 -2.61 16.09
N LEU A 4 1.51 -3.82 16.00
CA LEU A 4 0.20 -4.12 15.40
C LEU A 4 0.10 -3.87 13.89
N GLU A 5 1.21 -3.60 13.20
CA GLU A 5 1.22 -3.41 11.75
C GLU A 5 0.73 -4.67 10.99
N ASP A 6 0.93 -5.85 11.58
CA ASP A 6 0.53 -7.16 11.07
C ASP A 6 -0.97 -7.44 11.21
N THR A 7 -1.71 -6.55 11.88
CA THR A 7 -3.17 -6.57 11.90
C THR A 7 -3.80 -6.00 10.63
N TYR A 8 -2.98 -5.38 9.75
CA TYR A 8 -3.42 -4.81 8.49
C TYR A 8 -2.78 -5.51 7.29
N HIS A 9 -3.48 -5.47 6.16
CA HIS A 9 -2.92 -5.83 4.87
C HIS A 9 -2.21 -4.63 4.25
N TRP A 10 -0.97 -4.82 3.80
CA TRP A 10 -0.16 -3.77 3.18
C TRP A 10 0.04 -4.03 1.68
N ALA A 11 0.01 -2.96 0.89
CA ALA A 11 0.13 -3.01 -0.56
C ALA A 11 0.78 -1.73 -1.10
N HIS A 12 1.49 -1.83 -2.22
CA HIS A 12 1.86 -0.66 -3.02
C HIS A 12 0.72 -0.32 -3.98
N MET A 13 0.41 0.96 -4.10
CA MET A 13 -0.57 1.48 -5.04
C MET A 13 0.08 2.57 -5.88
N VAL A 14 -0.04 2.45 -7.21
CA VAL A 14 0.45 3.44 -8.17
C VAL A 14 -0.74 4.02 -8.91
N GLY A 15 -0.86 5.34 -8.94
CA GLY A 15 -1.94 6.06 -9.61
C GLY A 15 -1.45 7.38 -10.23
N PRO A 16 -2.29 8.04 -11.04
CA PRO A 16 -1.95 9.34 -11.60
C PRO A 16 -1.85 10.39 -10.50
N LYS A 17 -1.06 11.46 -10.77
CA LYS A 17 -0.89 12.58 -9.85
C LYS A 17 -2.20 13.30 -9.52
N ILE A 18 -3.13 13.35 -10.47
CA ILE A 18 -4.44 13.99 -10.34
C ILE A 18 -5.49 12.91 -10.56
N GLU A 19 -6.33 12.66 -9.55
CA GLU A 19 -7.43 11.71 -9.63
C GLU A 19 -8.66 12.40 -10.23
N GLY A 20 -9.00 12.07 -11.48
CA GLY A 20 -10.10 12.66 -12.25
C GLY A 20 -11.50 12.16 -11.86
N GLY A 21 -11.71 11.72 -10.62
CA GLY A 21 -12.97 11.18 -10.13
C GLY A 21 -13.04 9.64 -10.15
N GLU A 22 -14.24 9.08 -9.96
CA GLU A 22 -14.52 7.66 -9.65
C GLU A 22 -14.01 6.67 -10.71
N LYS A 23 -13.84 7.12 -11.95
CA LYS A 23 -13.33 6.28 -13.05
C LYS A 23 -11.81 6.18 -13.08
N THR A 24 -11.10 6.88 -12.20
CA THR A 24 -9.64 6.85 -12.16
C THR A 24 -9.17 5.52 -11.56
N THR A 25 -8.42 4.77 -12.36
CA THR A 25 -7.81 3.51 -11.93
C THR A 25 -6.33 3.69 -11.64
N GLY A 26 -5.83 2.90 -10.69
CA GLY A 26 -4.42 2.69 -10.45
C GLY A 26 -4.05 1.22 -10.54
N VAL A 27 -2.82 0.88 -10.17
CA VAL A 27 -2.34 -0.49 -10.08
C VAL A 27 -1.99 -0.80 -8.63
N LEU A 28 -2.56 -1.88 -8.11
CA LEU A 28 -2.25 -2.42 -6.80
C LEU A 28 -1.22 -3.54 -6.95
N TYR A 29 -0.17 -3.53 -6.14
CA TYR A 29 0.87 -4.55 -6.06
C TYR A 29 0.95 -5.03 -4.62
N HIS A 30 0.74 -6.33 -4.40
CA HIS A 30 0.81 -6.91 -3.06
C HIS A 30 1.20 -8.39 -3.09
N ALA A 31 1.74 -8.85 -1.96
CA ALA A 31 1.75 -10.27 -1.63
C ALA A 31 0.52 -10.59 -0.79
N ARG A 32 -0.22 -11.63 -1.14
CA ARG A 32 -1.40 -12.08 -0.40
C ARG A 32 -1.49 -13.59 -0.35
N GLU A 33 -2.20 -14.08 0.66
CA GLU A 33 -2.59 -15.48 0.71
C GLU A 33 -3.71 -15.77 -0.31
N LYS A 34 -3.59 -16.90 -0.98
CA LYS A 34 -4.61 -17.51 -1.84
C LYS A 34 -4.74 -18.99 -1.49
N PRO A 35 -5.94 -19.57 -1.63
CA PRO A 35 -6.09 -21.03 -1.52
C PRO A 35 -5.14 -21.72 -2.50
N LYS A 36 -4.53 -22.83 -2.07
CA LYS A 36 -3.65 -23.61 -2.96
C LYS A 36 -4.44 -24.12 -4.17
N ALA A 37 -3.78 -24.10 -5.33
CA ALA A 37 -4.37 -24.63 -6.56
C ALA A 37 -4.70 -26.14 -6.42
N GLY A 38 -5.70 -26.60 -7.20
CA GLY A 38 -6.05 -28.02 -7.26
C GLY A 38 -6.78 -28.57 -6.04
N GLY A 39 -7.34 -27.71 -5.17
CA GLY A 39 -8.13 -28.14 -4.02
C GLY A 39 -7.31 -28.69 -2.85
N ALA A 40 -5.97 -28.54 -2.89
CA ALA A 40 -5.12 -28.91 -1.77
C ALA A 40 -5.46 -28.04 -0.54
N PRO A 41 -5.50 -28.62 0.67
CA PRO A 41 -5.80 -27.85 1.88
C PRO A 41 -4.70 -26.82 2.17
N GLY A 42 -5.13 -25.65 2.64
CA GLY A 42 -4.26 -24.56 3.08
C GLY A 42 -4.14 -23.40 2.08
N PHE A 43 -3.32 -22.44 2.47
CA PHE A 43 -3.06 -21.22 1.72
C PHE A 43 -1.60 -21.18 1.27
N GLU A 44 -1.37 -20.42 0.21
CA GLU A 44 -0.03 -20.06 -0.25
C GLU A 44 0.05 -18.56 -0.52
N TRP A 45 1.22 -17.99 -0.25
CA TRP A 45 1.50 -16.62 -0.60
C TRP A 45 1.74 -16.49 -2.09
N SER A 46 1.07 -15.54 -2.71
CA SER A 46 1.23 -15.20 -4.12
C SER A 46 1.36 -13.69 -4.29
N PHE A 47 2.15 -13.30 -5.27
CA PHE A 47 2.16 -11.92 -5.75
C PHE A 47 0.96 -11.70 -6.68
N GLU A 48 0.37 -10.52 -6.59
CA GLU A 48 -0.65 -10.06 -7.53
C GLU A 48 -0.38 -8.59 -7.84
N ASN A 49 -0.32 -8.27 -9.13
CA ASN A 49 -0.57 -6.92 -9.61
C ASN A 49 -1.93 -6.90 -10.32
N ARG A 50 -2.70 -5.84 -10.13
CA ARG A 50 -3.98 -5.67 -10.82
C ARG A 50 -4.37 -4.21 -10.92
N SER A 51 -5.18 -3.90 -11.94
CA SER A 51 -5.92 -2.64 -11.95
C SER A 51 -6.85 -2.57 -10.72
N CYS A 52 -6.94 -1.40 -10.10
CA CYS A 52 -7.79 -1.14 -8.95
C CYS A 52 -8.42 0.24 -9.04
N SER A 53 -9.59 0.39 -8.43
CA SER A 53 -10.19 1.72 -8.21
C SER A 53 -9.35 2.49 -7.18
N LEU A 54 -9.15 3.78 -7.42
CA LEU A 54 -8.55 4.70 -6.45
C LEU A 54 -9.60 5.32 -5.49
N ALA A 55 -10.88 5.04 -5.73
CA ALA A 55 -11.96 5.40 -4.82
C ALA A 55 -11.90 4.57 -3.53
N PRO A 56 -12.53 5.04 -2.43
CA PRO A 56 -12.73 4.25 -1.22
C PRO A 56 -13.33 2.87 -1.52
N THR A 57 -12.82 1.86 -0.82
CA THR A 57 -13.44 0.54 -0.74
C THR A 57 -13.54 0.16 0.72
N ASN A 58 -14.43 -0.78 1.07
CA ASN A 58 -14.55 -1.26 2.45
C ASN A 58 -13.24 -1.86 3.01
N MET A 59 -12.30 -2.24 2.14
CA MET A 59 -11.01 -2.84 2.51
C MET A 59 -9.85 -1.84 2.51
N LEU A 60 -10.06 -0.59 2.06
CA LEU A 60 -9.04 0.44 2.03
C LEU A 60 -9.21 1.38 3.22
N LEU A 61 -8.30 1.29 4.20
CA LEU A 61 -8.32 2.17 5.37
C LEU A 61 -7.70 3.53 5.08
N VAL A 62 -6.42 3.55 4.68
CA VAL A 62 -5.67 4.78 4.41
C VAL A 62 -4.71 4.59 3.26
N ARG A 63 -4.35 5.70 2.60
CA ARG A 63 -3.25 5.80 1.64
C ARG A 63 -2.18 6.71 2.20
N VAL A 64 -0.91 6.30 2.08
CA VAL A 64 0.24 7.15 2.37
C VAL A 64 1.04 7.31 1.09
N MET A 65 1.12 8.54 0.59
CA MET A 65 1.89 8.85 -0.60
C MET A 65 3.36 9.02 -0.20
N ILE A 66 4.19 8.08 -0.67
CA ILE A 66 5.60 8.00 -0.29
C ILE A 66 6.55 8.50 -1.38
N GLY A 67 6.08 8.75 -2.61
CA GLY A 67 6.96 9.13 -3.70
C GLY A 67 6.24 9.57 -4.97
N LYS A 68 7.00 10.20 -5.86
CA LYS A 68 6.58 10.50 -7.24
C LYS A 68 7.29 9.55 -8.20
N VAL A 69 6.51 8.88 -9.04
CA VAL A 69 7.03 7.96 -10.06
C VAL A 69 7.61 8.77 -11.22
N THR A 70 8.86 8.48 -11.58
CA THR A 70 9.54 9.06 -12.74
C THR A 70 9.66 8.08 -13.90
N ASP A 71 9.71 6.78 -13.60
CA ASP A 71 9.71 5.71 -14.59
C ASP A 71 8.78 4.56 -14.13
N SER A 72 7.58 4.51 -14.70
CA SER A 72 6.54 3.55 -14.33
C SER A 72 6.86 2.12 -14.75
N SER A 73 7.54 1.95 -15.89
CA SER A 73 7.92 0.64 -16.41
C SER A 73 8.95 0.01 -15.50
N ARG A 74 9.96 0.79 -15.10
CA ARG A 74 11.01 0.37 -14.18
C ARG A 74 10.48 0.07 -12.77
N LEU A 75 9.58 0.91 -12.25
CA LEU A 75 8.91 0.63 -10.98
C LEU A 75 8.12 -0.69 -11.04
N THR A 76 7.37 -0.90 -12.11
CA THR A 76 6.60 -2.13 -12.33
C THR A 76 7.53 -3.35 -12.40
N GLU A 77 8.63 -3.27 -13.12
CA GLU A 77 9.63 -4.34 -13.21
C GLU A 77 10.18 -4.70 -11.83
N ILE A 78 10.55 -3.71 -11.01
CA ILE A 78 11.07 -3.93 -9.65
C ILE A 78 10.02 -4.62 -8.77
N LEU A 79 8.78 -4.12 -8.76
CA LEU A 79 7.71 -4.67 -7.95
C LEU A 79 7.36 -6.10 -8.38
N CYS A 80 7.22 -6.36 -9.68
CA CYS A 80 6.91 -7.68 -10.23
C CYS A 80 8.04 -8.71 -10.02
N SER A 81 9.28 -8.27 -9.98
CA SER A 81 10.44 -9.14 -9.73
C SER A 81 10.79 -9.27 -8.25
N THR A 82 10.04 -8.62 -7.34
CA THR A 82 10.23 -8.75 -5.89
C THR A 82 9.72 -10.11 -5.42
N PRO A 83 10.54 -10.92 -4.71
CA PRO A 83 10.28 -12.34 -4.51
C PRO A 83 9.22 -12.56 -3.44
N VAL A 84 8.36 -13.54 -3.66
CA VAL A 84 7.44 -14.04 -2.62
C VAL A 84 8.08 -15.23 -1.93
N ARG A 85 8.30 -15.12 -0.62
CA ARG A 85 9.01 -16.13 0.18
C ARG A 85 8.10 -16.75 1.24
N GLY A 86 6.85 -17.02 0.88
CA GLY A 86 5.81 -17.50 1.81
C GLY A 86 6.10 -18.82 2.54
N GLY A 87 7.10 -19.58 2.10
CA GLY A 87 7.58 -20.76 2.82
C GLY A 87 8.47 -20.46 4.03
N GLN A 88 8.88 -19.20 4.23
CA GLN A 88 9.73 -18.80 5.37
C GLN A 88 8.88 -18.46 6.60
N PRO A 89 9.20 -19.00 7.78
CA PRO A 89 8.49 -18.66 9.02
C PRO A 89 8.47 -17.14 9.27
N GLY A 90 7.28 -16.61 9.57
CA GLY A 90 7.08 -15.18 9.84
C GLY A 90 7.04 -14.28 8.60
N TRP A 91 7.14 -14.83 7.39
CA TRP A 91 7.00 -14.06 6.16
C TRP A 91 5.54 -13.69 5.88
N ASN A 92 5.28 -12.43 5.53
CA ASN A 92 3.95 -11.96 5.15
C ASN A 92 4.01 -10.75 4.19
N CYS A 93 2.88 -10.07 3.98
CA CYS A 93 2.81 -8.90 3.10
C CYS A 93 3.75 -7.76 3.53
N ILE A 94 4.01 -7.58 4.83
CA ILE A 94 4.97 -6.59 5.33
C ILE A 94 6.40 -6.95 4.92
N SER A 95 6.77 -8.23 5.05
CA SER A 95 8.08 -8.71 4.58
C SER A 95 8.29 -8.39 3.10
N TRP A 96 7.26 -8.59 2.26
CA TRP A 96 7.31 -8.23 0.84
C TRP A 96 7.43 -6.73 0.61
N ILE A 97 6.67 -5.89 1.32
CA ILE A 97 6.75 -4.42 1.20
C ILE A 97 8.14 -3.91 1.56
N ARG A 98 8.76 -4.46 2.61
CA ARG A 98 10.13 -4.10 3.01
C ARG A 98 11.14 -4.40 1.90
N GLU A 99 11.12 -5.63 1.36
CA GLU A 99 12.02 -6.03 0.27
C GLU A 99 11.77 -5.21 -1.00
N ALA A 100 10.51 -4.89 -1.32
CA ALA A 100 10.14 -4.03 -2.44
C ALA A 100 10.71 -2.60 -2.29
N LEU A 101 10.54 -1.99 -1.10
CA LEU A 101 11.06 -0.66 -0.79
C LEU A 101 12.59 -0.60 -0.86
N GLU A 102 13.28 -1.62 -0.34
CA GLU A 102 14.75 -1.72 -0.42
C GLU A 102 15.23 -1.78 -1.88
N ARG A 103 14.54 -2.54 -2.72
CA ARG A 103 14.86 -2.65 -4.15
C ARG A 103 14.57 -1.36 -4.91
N ILE A 104 13.46 -0.69 -4.63
CA ILE A 104 13.13 0.62 -5.20
C ILE A 104 14.19 1.65 -4.80
N ARG A 105 14.62 1.65 -3.53
CA ARG A 105 15.66 2.55 -3.01
C ARG A 105 17.01 2.32 -3.70
N ALA A 106 17.38 1.05 -3.92
CA ALA A 106 18.62 0.67 -4.58
C ALA A 106 18.65 1.11 -6.06
N ASP A 107 17.50 1.13 -6.74
CA ASP A 107 17.39 1.49 -8.15
C ASP A 107 17.71 2.95 -8.46
N LYS A 108 17.31 3.88 -7.58
CA LYS A 108 17.54 5.34 -7.69
C LYS A 108 17.00 6.02 -8.97
N LYS A 109 16.21 5.33 -9.80
CA LYS A 109 15.74 5.84 -11.10
C LYS A 109 14.21 5.74 -11.28
N ALA A 110 13.56 4.78 -10.63
CA ALA A 110 12.12 4.57 -10.70
C ALA A 110 11.31 5.71 -10.04
N LEU A 111 11.85 6.32 -8.99
CA LEU A 111 11.23 7.41 -8.24
C LEU A 111 12.06 8.69 -8.30
N GLY A 112 11.37 9.85 -8.30
CA GLY A 112 11.95 11.16 -8.02
C GLY A 112 11.95 11.45 -6.52
N THR A 113 11.35 12.57 -6.11
CA THR A 113 11.12 12.87 -4.68
C THR A 113 10.37 11.72 -4.02
N SER A 114 10.97 11.13 -2.98
CA SER A 114 10.43 9.96 -2.30
C SER A 114 10.99 9.77 -0.89
N VAL A 115 10.27 8.98 -0.09
CA VAL A 115 10.65 8.40 1.19
C VAL A 115 10.52 6.89 1.01
N THR A 116 11.58 6.13 1.28
CA THR A 116 11.61 4.66 1.05
C THR A 116 11.95 3.87 2.30
N GLU A 117 12.25 4.57 3.38
CA GLU A 117 12.62 4.04 4.69
C GLU A 117 11.38 3.43 5.36
N TRP A 118 11.41 2.10 5.53
CA TRP A 118 10.27 1.33 6.05
C TRP A 118 9.72 1.89 7.36
N ASP A 119 10.58 2.14 8.36
CA ASP A 119 10.11 2.59 9.67
C ASP A 119 9.42 3.95 9.61
N THR A 120 9.91 4.86 8.76
CA THR A 120 9.27 6.16 8.51
C THR A 120 7.88 5.99 7.89
N ILE A 121 7.78 5.16 6.85
CA ILE A 121 6.51 4.87 6.16
C ILE A 121 5.52 4.20 7.10
N ARG A 122 5.96 3.16 7.80
CA ARG A 122 5.18 2.38 8.76
C ARG A 122 4.62 3.30 9.85
N ASN A 123 5.48 4.09 10.48
CA ASN A 123 5.07 4.96 11.58
C ASN A 123 4.05 6.01 11.11
N ALA A 124 4.26 6.60 9.93
CA ALA A 124 3.30 7.54 9.35
C ALA A 124 1.95 6.88 9.05
N ALA A 125 1.95 5.71 8.40
CA ALA A 125 0.72 4.99 8.07
C ALA A 125 -0.05 4.54 9.32
N MET A 126 0.64 4.00 10.31
CA MET A 126 0.03 3.55 11.57
C MET A 126 -0.54 4.73 12.37
N THR A 127 0.21 5.83 12.49
CA THR A 127 -0.24 7.06 13.16
C THR A 127 -1.47 7.64 12.48
N TYR A 128 -1.42 7.77 11.15
CA TYR A 128 -2.53 8.33 10.38
C TYR A 128 -3.77 7.43 10.41
N CYS A 129 -3.59 6.10 10.34
CA CYS A 129 -4.69 5.15 10.50
C CYS A 129 -5.35 5.28 11.87
N GLN A 130 -4.54 5.35 12.95
CA GLN A 130 -5.07 5.54 14.30
C GLN A 130 -5.81 6.87 14.44
N GLN A 131 -5.25 7.96 13.92
CA GLN A 131 -5.92 9.26 13.91
C GLN A 131 -7.28 9.19 13.20
N LYS A 132 -7.40 8.48 12.07
CA LYS A 132 -8.69 8.31 11.37
C LYS A 132 -9.68 7.45 12.15
N LYS A 133 -9.21 6.44 12.90
CA LYS A 133 -10.07 5.70 13.84
C LYS A 133 -10.60 6.60 14.95
N ASP A 134 -9.73 7.38 15.58
CA ASP A 134 -10.09 8.29 16.68
C ASP A 134 -11.05 9.38 16.22
N GLN A 135 -10.97 9.78 14.94
CA GLN A 135 -11.90 10.73 14.33
C GLN A 135 -13.21 10.08 13.85
N HIS A 136 -13.45 8.78 14.11
CA HIS A 136 -14.66 8.08 13.68
C HIS A 136 -14.82 7.99 12.14
N ARG A 137 -13.70 7.89 11.40
CA ARG A 137 -13.72 7.82 9.93
C ARG A 137 -14.34 6.52 9.40
N PHE A 138 -14.23 5.44 10.17
CA PHE A 138 -14.51 4.07 9.72
C PHE A 138 -15.78 3.46 10.33
N ASP A 139 -16.40 4.11 11.32
CA ASP A 139 -17.58 3.63 12.03
C ASP A 139 -18.85 4.46 11.76
N GLY A 140 -18.75 5.48 10.92
CA GLY A 140 -19.87 6.33 10.49
C GLY A 140 -20.25 7.44 11.48
N GLN A 141 -19.50 7.64 12.57
CA GLN A 141 -19.81 8.70 13.55
C GLN A 141 -19.09 10.02 13.24
N GLY A 142 -18.11 10.02 12.33
CA GLY A 142 -17.39 11.22 11.90
C GLY A 142 -18.03 11.95 10.70
N ASN A 143 -17.72 13.24 10.53
CA ASN A 143 -18.17 14.04 9.39
C ASN A 143 -17.12 14.05 8.27
N PHE A 144 -17.12 13.02 7.43
CA PHE A 144 -16.18 12.87 6.32
C PHE A 144 -16.87 12.68 4.98
N ASN A 145 -16.19 13.11 3.91
CA ASN A 145 -16.60 12.77 2.57
C ASN A 145 -16.29 11.28 2.29
N MET A 146 -17.30 10.42 2.41
CA MET A 146 -17.16 8.98 2.19
C MET A 146 -16.78 8.59 0.75
N SER A 147 -16.88 9.51 -0.22
CA SER A 147 -16.42 9.31 -1.61
C SER A 147 -14.90 9.48 -1.78
N LYS A 148 -14.20 9.91 -0.73
CA LYS A 148 -12.77 10.21 -0.73
C LYS A 148 -11.99 9.29 0.19
N ALA A 149 -10.97 8.64 -0.36
CA ALA A 149 -10.12 7.74 0.41
C ALA A 149 -9.15 8.58 1.24
N PRO A 150 -9.02 8.34 2.56
CA PRO A 150 -8.10 9.09 3.40
C PRO A 150 -6.67 9.00 2.87
N THR A 151 -6.07 10.14 2.50
CA THR A 151 -4.72 10.16 1.88
C THR A 151 -3.80 11.16 2.56
N TYR A 152 -2.70 10.65 3.12
CA TYR A 152 -1.63 11.44 3.70
C TYR A 152 -0.44 11.51 2.73
N ASP A 153 0.00 12.72 2.38
CA ASP A 153 1.25 12.94 1.64
C ASP A 153 2.40 13.03 2.64
N LEU A 154 3.21 11.98 2.70
CA LEU A 154 4.34 11.89 3.63
C LEU A 154 5.48 12.83 3.24
N MET A 155 5.61 13.17 1.96
CA MET A 155 6.65 14.09 1.49
C MET A 155 6.32 15.53 1.87
N GLN A 156 5.03 15.88 1.91
CA GLN A 156 4.55 17.21 2.31
C GLN A 156 4.06 17.28 3.76
N GLN A 157 4.04 16.15 4.46
CA GLN A 157 3.56 16.00 5.84
C GLN A 157 2.13 16.55 6.05
N LYS A 158 1.22 16.26 5.11
CA LYS A 158 -0.16 16.76 5.17
C LYS A 158 -1.16 15.81 4.53
N GLU A 159 -2.40 15.87 5.00
CA GLU A 159 -3.53 15.24 4.30
C GLU A 159 -3.82 16.00 2.99
N THR A 160 -4.02 15.28 1.89
CA THR A 160 -4.16 15.88 0.55
C THR A 160 -5.50 15.63 -0.11
N ILE A 161 -6.25 14.64 0.38
CA ILE A 161 -7.60 14.32 -0.08
C ILE A 161 -8.44 14.18 1.20
N VAL A 162 -9.27 15.20 1.45
CA VAL A 162 -10.18 15.31 2.61
C VAL A 162 -11.63 15.11 2.15
#